data_AF-A0A9E3WSE1-F1
#
_entry.id   AF-A0A9E3WSE1-F1
#
_cell.length_a   1.000
_cell.length_b   1.000
_cell.length_c   1.000
_cell.angle_alpha   90.00
_cell.angle_beta   90.00
_cell.angle_gamma   90.00
#
_symmetry.space_group_name_H-M   'P 1'
#
loop_
_entity.id
_entity.type
_entity.pdbx_description
1 polymer ?
#
loop_
_entity_poly.entity_id
_entity_poly.type
_entity_poly.pdbx_seq_one_letter_code
_entity_poly.pdbx_strand_id
1 'polypeptide(L)' 'MMREHLLGHILGALDEAEHDRVARAVAEDAQLAGDCARLQARVAPLAYDEEEHAPPPRLALNTIAL' A
#
# COMPACT_ATOMS: atom_id res chain seq x y z
N MET A 1 -10.10 -1.43 -15.36
CA MET A 1 -9.26 -1.72 -14.18
C MET A 1 -10.18 -2.01 -12.99
N MET A 2 -9.93 -3.07 -12.21
CA MET A 2 -10.79 -3.41 -11.06
C MET A 2 -10.41 -2.55 -9.85
N ARG A 3 -11.40 -2.19 -9.03
CA ARG A 3 -11.21 -1.29 -7.88
C ARG A 3 -10.26 -1.88 -6.84
N GLU A 4 -10.20 -3.21 -6.71
CA GLU A 4 -9.26 -3.86 -5.79
C GLU A 4 -7.79 -3.59 -6.16
N HIS A 5 -7.46 -3.50 -7.45
CA HIS A 5 -6.09 -3.23 -7.89
C HIS A 5 -5.64 -1.81 -7.53
N LEU A 6 -6.53 -0.80 -7.63
CA LEU A 6 -6.19 0.55 -7.16
C LEU A 6 -5.98 0.57 -5.65
N LEU A 7 -6.79 -0.17 -4.89
CA LEU A 7 -6.64 -0.25 -3.44
C LEU A 7 -5.34 -0.96 -3.04
N GLY A 8 -5.04 -2.09 -3.69
CA GLY A 8 -3.80 -2.83 -3.48
C GLY A 8 -2.58 -1.98 -3.82
N HIS A 9 -2.63 -1.21 -4.90
CA HIS A 9 -1.57 -0.27 -5.27
C HIS A 9 -1.34 0.80 -4.20
N ILE A 10 -2.41 1.38 -3.64
CA ILE A 10 -2.31 2.40 -2.59
C ILE A 10 -1.75 1.81 -1.28
N LEU A 11 -2.08 0.55 -0.97
CA LEU A 11 -1.69 -0.13 0.26
C LEU A 11 -0.37 -0.90 0.15
N GLY A 12 0.30 -0.88 -1.01
CA GLY A 12 1.54 -1.64 -1.25
C GLY A 12 1.33 -3.17 -1.22
N ALA A 13 0.12 -3.64 -1.53
CA ALA A 13 -0.28 -5.04 -1.41
C ALA A 13 -0.28 -5.81 -2.74
N LEU A 14 0.22 -5.20 -3.82
CA LEU A 14 0.37 -5.85 -5.12
C LEU A 14 1.80 -6.36 -5.32
N ASP A 15 1.98 -7.29 -6.24
CA ASP A 15 3.32 -7.59 -6.74
C ASP A 15 3.89 -6.45 -7.60
N GLU A 16 5.19 -6.50 -7.92
CA GLU A 16 5.89 -5.46 -8.67
C GLU A 16 5.30 -5.26 -10.09
N ALA A 17 4.97 -6.36 -10.77
CA ALA A 17 4.40 -6.32 -12.12
C ALA A 17 2.97 -5.77 -12.15
N GLU A 18 2.20 -6.00 -11.10
CA GLU A 18 0.88 -5.42 -10.87
C GLU A 18 0.97 -3.94 -10.51
N HIS A 19 1.92 -3.56 -9.66
CA HIS A 19 2.20 -2.17 -9.33
C HIS A 19 2.50 -1.34 -10.59
N ASP A 20 3.40 -1.82 -11.45
CA ASP A 20 3.78 -1.12 -12.68
C ASP A 20 2.61 -0.99 -13.66
N ARG A 21 1.77 -2.03 -13.75
CA ARG A 21 0.56 -2.00 -14.58
C ARG A 21 -0.44 -0.96 -14.08
N VAL A 22 -0.64 -0.87 -12.77
CA VAL A 22 -1.54 0.12 -12.17
C VAL A 22 -0.98 1.52 -12.30
N ALA A 23 0.32 1.73 -12.01
CA ALA A 23 0.99 3.01 -12.12
C ALA A 23 0.88 3.59 -13.55
N ARG A 24 1.13 2.77 -14.56
CA ARG A 24 0.99 3.17 -15.97
C ARG A 24 -0.45 3.53 -16.33
N ALA A 25 -1.42 2.71 -15.94
CA ALA A 25 -2.83 2.98 -16.23
C ALA A 25 -3.32 4.28 -15.56
N VAL A 26 -2.87 4.54 -14.32
CA VAL A 26 -3.18 5.79 -13.59
C VAL A 26 -2.53 6.99 -14.26
N ALA A 27 -1.33 6.85 -14.82
CA ALA A 27 -0.65 7.92 -15.55
C ALA A 27 -1.33 8.27 -16.89
N GLU A 28 -1.92 7.28 -17.55
CA GLU A 28 -2.54 7.42 -18.88
C GLU A 28 -4.03 7.82 -18.82
N ASP A 29 -4.73 7.51 -17.72
CA ASP A 29 -6.18 7.73 -17.57
C ASP A 29 -6.50 8.69 -16.41
N ALA A 30 -6.98 9.88 -16.77
CA ALA A 30 -7.37 10.93 -15.82
C ALA A 30 -8.50 10.52 -14.86
N GLN A 31 -9.41 9.64 -15.29
CA GLN A 31 -10.47 9.13 -14.44
C GLN A 31 -9.89 8.19 -13.38
N LEU A 32 -8.98 7.29 -13.77
CA LEU A 32 -8.29 6.40 -12.83
C LEU A 32 -7.42 7.19 -11.85
N ALA A 33 -6.75 8.25 -12.29
CA ALA A 33 -6.03 9.16 -11.42
C ALA A 33 -6.95 9.82 -10.38
N GLY A 34 -8.12 10.30 -10.81
CA GLY A 34 -9.13 10.85 -9.91
C GLY A 34 -9.67 9.83 -8.91
N ASP A 35 -9.88 8.59 -9.34
CA ASP A 35 -10.35 7.51 -8.48
C ASP A 35 -9.29 7.11 -7.45
N CYS A 36 -8.03 7.03 -7.87
CA CYS A 36 -6.88 6.77 -7.01
C CYS A 36 -6.75 7.85 -5.92
N ALA A 37 -6.80 9.13 -6.30
CA ALA A 37 -6.73 10.25 -5.35
C ALA A 37 -7.88 10.22 -4.31
N ARG A 38 -9.11 9.90 -4.73
CA ARG A 38 -10.24 9.78 -3.80
C ARG A 38 -10.08 8.60 -2.85
N LEU A 39 -9.55 7.47 -3.32
CA LEU A 39 -9.28 6.32 -2.46
C LEU A 39 -8.16 6.61 -1.48
N GLN A 40 -7.08 7.26 -1.92
CA GLN A 40 -5.96 7.65 -1.08
C GLN A 40 -6.40 8.58 0.05
N ALA A 41 -7.24 9.58 -0.23
CA ALA A 41 -7.81 10.46 0.79
C ALA A 41 -8.65 9.69 1.84
N ARG A 42 -9.30 8.59 1.46
CA ARG A 42 -10.12 7.78 2.37
C ARG A 42 -9.29 6.85 3.26
N VAL A 43 -8.12 6.41 2.79
CA VAL A 43 -7.23 5.55 3.57
C VAL A 43 -6.16 6.33 4.34
N ALA A 44 -5.95 7.61 4.02
CA ALA A 44 -5.03 8.49 4.74
C ALA A 44 -5.21 8.48 6.28
N PRO A 45 -6.42 8.37 6.86
CA PRO A 45 -6.59 8.22 8.30
C PRO A 45 -5.97 6.95 8.88
N LEU A 46 -5.80 5.89 8.10
CA LEU A 46 -5.15 4.65 8.54
C LEU A 46 -3.63 4.81 8.66
N ALA A 47 -3.03 5.73 7.92
CA ALA A 47 -1.61 6.05 8.05
C ALA A 47 -1.27 6.71 9.40
N TYR A 48 -2.26 7.24 10.13
CA TYR A 48 -2.04 7.77 11.49
C TYR A 48 -1.73 6.68 12.52
N ASP A 49 -2.08 5.42 12.24
CA ASP A 49 -1.72 4.26 13.08
C ASP A 49 -0.33 3.68 12.72
N GLU A 50 0.41 4.29 11.79
CA GLU A 50 1.82 3.95 11.53
C GLU A 50 2.77 4.47 12.63
N GLU A 51 2.36 4.39 13.89
CA GLU A 51 3.33 4.49 14.98
C GLU A 51 4.30 3.33 14.83
N GLU A 52 5.56 3.65 14.53
CA GLU A 52 6.65 2.68 14.46
C GLU A 52 6.82 2.06 15.85
N HIS A 53 6.14 0.94 16.09
CA HIS A 53 6.28 0.21 17.33
C HIS A 53 7.63 -0.47 17.35
N ALA A 54 8.49 -0.03 18.26
CA ALA A 54 9.73 -0.72 18.55
C ALA A 54 9.40 -2.19 18.90
N PRO A 55 10.03 -3.18 18.25
CA PRO A 55 9.81 -4.57 18.59
C PRO A 55 10.18 -4.79 20.07
N PRO A 56 9.43 -5.65 20.80
CA PRO A 56 9.72 -5.91 22.20
C PRO A 56 11.17 -6.38 22.38
N PRO A 57 11.85 -5.94 23.46
CA PRO A 57 13.23 -6.33 23.70
C PRO A 57 13.34 -7.87 23.72
N ARG A 58 14.39 -8.38 23.08
CA ARG A 58 14.66 -9.82 22.87
C ARG A 58 13.82 -10.54 21.81
N LEU A 59 12.93 -9.87 21.06
CA LEU A 59 12.22 -10.50 19.94
C LEU A 59 13.19 -11.19 18.98
N ALA A 60 14.24 -10.49 18.54
CA ALA A 60 15.29 -11.04 17.67
C ALA A 60 16.05 -12.23 18.29
N LEU A 61 16.31 -12.20 19.60
CA LEU A 61 17.02 -13.28 20.29
C LEU A 61 16.17 -14.57 20.36
N ASN A 62 14.84 -14.44 20.33
CA ASN A 62 13.92 -15.57 20.37
C ASN A 62 13.55 -16.09 18.97
N THR A 63 13.78 -15.32 17.91
CA THR A 63 13.44 -15.68 16.52
C THR A 63 14.64 -16.10 15.66
N ILE A 64 15.87 -15.76 16.05
CA ILE A 64 17.11 -16.15 15.33
C ILE A 64 17.64 -17.51 15.81
N ALA A 65 16.90 -18.24 16.65
CA ALA A 65 17.23 -19.63 16.99
C ALA A 65 16.82 -20.58 15.83
N LEU A 66 17.62 -20.57 14.76
CA LEU A 66 17.64 -21.58 13.69
C LEU A 66 19.09 -22.02 13.44
#